data_AF-A0A2N0PWG5-F1
#
_entry.id   AF-A0A2N0PWG5-F1
#
_cell.length_a   1.000
_cell.length_b   1.000
_cell.length_c   1.000
_cell.angle_alpha   90.00
_cell.angle_beta   90.00
_cell.angle_gamma   90.00
#
_symmetry.space_group_name_H-M   'P 1'
#
loop_
_entity.id
_entity.type
_entity.pdbx_description
1 polymer ?
#
loop_
_entity_poly.entity_id
_entity_poly.type
_entity_poly.pdbx_seq_one_letter_code
_entity_poly.pdbx_strand_id
1 'polypeptide(L)'
;GIELNGKENKGELVINLEKELNKEVERKKLEPERIVGVLVDVTNSQTIRCDVKEVYPLQIGWALKENQKFGKKGAGKRMTNQVRALLEGYFMAGNADKSNRYTAQDMQRELEKCAQEGEIDKDDVPKVTTIQNWISKTTREHREEAATRVLNYNNL
;
A
#
# COMPACT_ATOMS: atom_id res chain seq x y z
N GLY A 1 -37.64 32.91 -48.06
CA GLY A 1 -38.75 32.01 -48.40
C GLY A 1 -38.21 30.94 -49.31
N ILE A 2 -38.05 29.74 -48.76
CA ILE A 2 -38.04 28.47 -49.50
C ILE A 2 -39.38 27.85 -49.13
N GLU A 3 -40.22 27.57 -50.12
CA GLU A 3 -41.57 27.03 -49.91
C GLU A 3 -41.48 25.56 -49.49
N LEU A 4 -41.91 25.24 -48.27
CA LEU A 4 -42.03 23.86 -47.82
C LEU A 4 -43.44 23.35 -48.12
N ASN A 5 -43.52 22.62 -49.22
CA ASN A 5 -44.66 21.82 -49.62
C ASN A 5 -44.97 20.75 -48.56
N GLY A 6 -46.26 20.47 -48.36
CA GLY A 6 -46.77 19.59 -47.32
C GLY A 6 -46.31 18.14 -47.43
N LYS A 7 -46.13 17.54 -46.23
CA LYS A 7 -45.77 16.15 -45.91
C LYS A 7 -44.28 15.85 -45.79
N GLU A 8 -43.63 16.41 -44.77
CA GLU A 8 -42.61 15.64 -44.05
C GLU A 8 -43.32 14.85 -42.95
N ASN A 9 -43.49 13.56 -43.20
CA ASN A 9 -44.13 12.65 -42.27
C ASN A 9 -43.23 12.58 -41.02
N LYS A 10 -43.75 12.86 -39.81
CA LYS A 10 -42.93 12.85 -38.57
C LYS A 10 -42.06 11.60 -38.43
N GLY A 11 -42.53 10.46 -38.94
CA GLY A 11 -41.77 9.20 -38.95
C GLY A 11 -40.49 9.25 -39.80
N GLU A 12 -40.47 10.01 -40.90
CA GLU A 12 -39.29 10.12 -41.78
C GLU A 12 -38.19 10.97 -41.14
N LEU A 13 -38.57 12.02 -40.42
CA LEU A 13 -37.66 12.81 -39.58
C LEU A 13 -37.05 11.95 -38.46
N VAL A 14 -37.84 11.12 -37.78
CA VAL A 14 -37.33 10.22 -36.73
C VAL A 14 -36.32 9.22 -37.31
N ILE A 15 -36.64 8.59 -38.45
CA ILE A 15 -35.72 7.65 -39.12
C ILE A 15 -34.41 8.33 -39.52
N ASN A 16 -34.47 9.56 -40.01
CA ASN A 16 -33.27 10.31 -40.39
C ASN A 16 -32.43 10.70 -39.17
N LEU A 17 -33.07 11.09 -38.07
CA LEU A 17 -32.39 11.39 -36.80
C LEU A 17 -31.73 10.13 -36.20
N GLU A 18 -32.39 8.97 -36.24
CA GLU A 18 -31.84 7.70 -35.77
C GLU A 18 -30.64 7.25 -36.62
N LYS A 19 -30.72 7.40 -37.94
CA LYS A 19 -29.59 7.13 -38.83
C LYS A 19 -28.39 8.01 -38.50
N GLU A 20 -28.62 9.30 -38.24
CA GLU A 20 -27.53 10.22 -37.94
C GLU A 20 -26.94 10.02 -36.55
N LEU A 21 -27.76 9.66 -35.57
CA LEU A 21 -27.32 9.25 -34.24
C LEU A 21 -26.45 7.98 -34.31
N ASN A 22 -26.85 6.98 -35.09
CA ASN A 22 -26.07 5.75 -35.28
C ASN A 22 -24.73 6.02 -35.98
N LYS A 23 -24.70 6.92 -36.98
CA LYS A 23 -23.43 7.34 -37.59
C LYS A 23 -22.52 8.04 -36.58
N GLU A 24 -23.06 8.91 -35.71
CA GLU A 24 -22.29 9.57 -34.65
C GLU A 24 -21.70 8.56 -33.66
N VAL A 25 -22.50 7.58 -33.23
CA VAL A 25 -22.05 6.52 -32.31
C VAL A 25 -20.92 5.71 -32.92
N GLU A 26 -21.03 5.31 -34.20
CA GLU A 26 -19.96 4.55 -34.86
C GLU A 26 -18.70 5.39 -35.11
N ARG A 27 -18.82 6.70 -35.39
CA ARG A 27 -17.64 7.60 -35.43
C ARG A 27 -16.93 7.67 -34.09
N LYS A 28 -17.67 7.78 -32.98
CA LYS A 28 -17.09 7.82 -31.63
C LYS A 28 -16.49 6.48 -31.18
N LYS A 29 -16.94 5.37 -31.76
CA LYS A 29 -16.41 4.02 -31.48
C LYS A 29 -15.09 3.74 -32.20
N LEU A 30 -14.87 4.41 -33.34
CA LEU A 30 -13.65 4.32 -34.15
C LEU A 30 -12.56 5.30 -33.74
N GLU A 31 -12.90 6.38 -33.04
CA GLU A 31 -11.94 7.25 -32.37
C GLU A 31 -11.58 6.63 -31.02
N PRO A 32 -10.42 5.96 -30.85
CA PRO A 32 -9.98 5.61 -29.50
C PRO A 32 -9.92 6.92 -28.71
N GLU A 33 -10.50 6.95 -27.50
CA GLU A 33 -10.34 8.07 -26.57
C GLU A 33 -8.85 8.30 -26.34
N ARG A 34 -8.24 9.13 -27.20
CA ARG A 34 -6.86 9.55 -27.09
C ARG A 34 -6.88 10.48 -25.89
N ILE A 35 -6.44 9.96 -24.75
CA ILE A 35 -6.13 10.78 -23.58
C ILE A 35 -4.94 11.65 -23.99
N VAL A 36 -5.22 12.77 -24.65
CA VAL A 36 -4.24 13.80 -24.95
C VAL A 36 -3.97 14.50 -23.62
N GLY A 37 -2.96 14.03 -22.91
CA GLY A 37 -2.44 14.76 -21.76
C GLY A 37 -1.88 16.09 -22.24
N VAL A 38 -2.37 17.18 -21.66
CA VAL A 38 -1.79 18.50 -21.90
C VAL A 38 -0.57 18.63 -20.99
N LEU A 39 0.63 18.57 -21.57
CA LEU A 39 1.86 18.94 -20.88
C LEU A 39 2.08 20.45 -21.10
N VAL A 40 2.12 21.23 -20.02
CA VAL A 40 2.43 22.66 -20.09
C VAL A 40 3.91 22.84 -19.80
N ASP A 41 4.68 23.31 -20.79
CA ASP A 41 6.05 23.76 -20.56
C ASP A 41 6.02 25.10 -19.84
N VAL A 42 6.46 25.10 -18.57
CA VAL A 42 6.44 26.26 -17.67
C VAL A 42 7.36 27.39 -18.18
N THR A 43 8.27 27.12 -19.12
CA THR A 43 9.24 28.10 -19.59
C THR A 43 8.84 28.86 -20.85
N ASN A 44 7.91 28.33 -21.66
CA ASN A 44 7.60 28.92 -22.98
C ASN A 44 6.10 29.07 -23.30
N SER A 45 5.20 28.85 -22.33
CA SER A 45 3.74 29.01 -22.47
C SER A 45 3.12 28.27 -23.68
N GLN A 46 3.80 27.25 -24.20
CA GLN A 46 3.37 26.51 -25.38
C GLN A 46 2.71 25.20 -24.96
N THR A 47 1.44 25.04 -25.33
CA THR A 47 0.66 23.83 -25.10
C THR A 47 1.07 22.76 -26.10
N ILE A 48 1.91 21.80 -25.69
CA ILE A 48 2.27 20.67 -26.53
C ILE A 48 1.19 19.60 -26.34
N ARG A 49 0.42 19.31 -27.40
CA ARG A 49 -0.44 18.13 -27.45
C ARG A 49 0.43 16.92 -27.75
N CYS A 50 0.79 16.16 -26.71
CA CYS A 50 1.54 14.91 -26.86
C CYS A 50 0.67 13.73 -26.44
N ASP A 51 0.82 12.61 -27.14
CA ASP A 51 0.25 11.34 -26.69
C ASP A 51 1.06 10.88 -25.47
N VAL A 52 0.42 10.83 -24.30
CA VAL A 52 1.09 10.47 -23.04
C VAL A 52 1.72 9.08 -23.12
N LYS A 53 1.18 8.20 -23.98
CA LYS A 53 1.73 6.86 -24.22
C LYS A 53 3.08 6.89 -24.94
N GLU A 54 3.35 7.91 -25.74
CA GLU A 54 4.65 8.09 -26.42
C GLU A 54 5.70 8.66 -25.46
N VAL A 55 5.30 9.59 -24.58
CA VAL A 55 6.22 10.23 -23.62
C VAL A 55 6.50 9.32 -22.42
N TYR A 56 5.50 8.58 -21.97
CA TYR A 56 5.56 7.68 -20.82
C TYR A 56 4.90 6.34 -21.21
N PRO A 57 5.66 5.36 -21.73
CA PRO A 57 5.16 4.07 -22.18
C PRO A 57 4.87 3.15 -20.98
N LEU A 58 4.03 3.63 -20.08
CA LEU A 58 3.67 2.99 -18.84
C LEU A 58 2.41 2.19 -19.06
N GLN A 59 2.39 0.96 -18.56
CA GLN A 59 1.19 0.14 -18.62
C GLN A 59 0.04 0.88 -17.92
N ILE A 60 -1.14 0.85 -18.54
CA ILE A 60 -2.34 1.45 -17.97
C ILE A 60 -2.54 0.88 -16.57
N GLY A 61 -2.67 1.76 -15.59
CA GLY A 61 -2.85 1.39 -14.21
C GLY A 61 -1.57 1.19 -13.39
N TRP A 62 -0.38 1.56 -13.88
CA TRP A 62 0.86 1.47 -13.07
C TRP A 62 0.78 2.28 -11.76
N ALA A 63 0.07 3.42 -11.76
CA ALA A 63 -0.13 4.22 -10.56
C ALA A 63 -1.34 3.79 -9.70
N LEU A 64 -2.11 2.78 -10.12
CA LEU A 64 -3.25 2.30 -9.35
C LEU A 64 -2.76 1.49 -8.15
N LYS A 65 -3.35 1.75 -6.99
CA LYS A 65 -3.04 1.07 -5.74
C LYS A 65 -3.24 -0.44 -5.83
N GLU A 66 -4.21 -0.90 -6.60
CA GLU A 66 -4.46 -2.32 -6.86
C GLU A 66 -3.30 -3.01 -7.62
N ASN A 67 -2.59 -2.26 -8.46
CA ASN A 67 -1.45 -2.73 -9.26
C ASN A 67 -0.11 -2.45 -8.58
N GLN A 68 -0.13 -1.88 -7.37
CA GLN A 68 1.07 -1.65 -6.59
C GLN A 68 1.66 -2.99 -6.16
N LYS A 69 2.72 -3.40 -6.85
CA LYS A 69 3.57 -4.50 -6.39
C LYS A 69 4.36 -3.99 -5.18
N PHE A 70 3.89 -4.28 -3.98
CA PHE A 70 4.75 -4.19 -2.80
C PHE A 70 5.95 -5.09 -3.07
N GLY A 71 7.13 -4.49 -3.26
CA GLY A 71 8.38 -5.25 -3.26
C GLY A 71 8.39 -6.14 -2.02
N LYS A 72 8.90 -7.37 -2.12
CA LYS A 72 8.99 -8.30 -0.98
C LYS A 72 9.70 -7.56 0.16
N LYS A 73 8.94 -7.08 1.13
CA LYS A 73 9.47 -6.26 2.23
C LYS A 73 10.34 -7.17 3.09
N GLY A 74 11.65 -7.06 2.91
CA GLY A 74 12.65 -7.81 3.67
C GLY A 74 12.70 -9.30 3.34
N ALA A 75 13.50 -9.68 2.34
CA ALA A 75 14.03 -11.04 2.21
C ALA A 75 15.23 -11.30 3.16
N GLY A 76 15.36 -10.50 4.22
CA GLY A 76 16.35 -10.72 5.27
C GLY A 76 15.92 -11.84 6.20
N LYS A 77 16.91 -12.54 6.77
CA LYS A 77 16.68 -13.58 7.79
C LYS A 77 15.82 -12.99 8.91
N ARG A 78 14.70 -13.65 9.20
CA ARG A 78 13.80 -13.27 10.29
C ARG A 78 14.31 -13.86 11.60
N MET A 79 14.06 -13.16 12.71
CA MET A 79 14.30 -13.70 14.04
C MET A 79 13.47 -14.98 14.23
N THR A 80 14.10 -16.02 14.75
CA THR A 80 13.44 -17.31 14.97
C THR A 80 12.43 -17.23 16.12
N ASN A 81 11.45 -18.13 16.12
CA ASN A 81 10.45 -18.19 17.19
C ASN A 81 11.10 -18.46 18.55
N GLN A 82 12.19 -19.22 18.58
CA GLN A 82 12.91 -19.55 19.80
C GLN A 82 13.58 -18.31 20.42
N VAL A 83 14.32 -17.53 19.62
CA VAL A 83 14.89 -16.25 20.10
C VAL A 83 13.79 -15.31 20.57
N ARG A 84 12.64 -15.27 19.88
CA ARG A 84 11.51 -14.45 20.30
C ARG A 84 10.94 -14.88 21.66
N ALA A 85 10.82 -16.19 21.90
CA ALA A 85 10.33 -16.72 23.17
C ALA A 85 11.27 -16.40 24.34
N LEU A 86 12.59 -16.50 24.13
CA LEU A 86 13.58 -16.11 25.13
C LEU A 86 13.48 -14.61 25.48
N LEU A 87 13.40 -13.75 24.46
CA LEU A 87 13.22 -12.30 24.66
C LEU A 87 11.95 -11.97 25.43
N GLU A 88 10.85 -12.69 25.17
CA GLU A 88 9.58 -12.53 25.88
C GLU A 88 9.72 -12.91 27.36
N GLY A 89 10.40 -14.03 27.66
CA GLY A 89 10.71 -14.43 29.03
C GLY A 89 11.49 -13.35 29.81
N TYR A 90 12.57 -12.81 29.21
CA TYR A 90 13.35 -11.74 29.83
C TYR A 90 12.54 -10.45 30.01
N PHE A 91 11.69 -10.11 29.04
CA PHE A 91 10.82 -8.94 29.11
C PHE A 91 9.80 -9.07 30.25
N MET A 92 9.19 -10.25 30.41
CA MET A 92 8.22 -10.53 31.46
C MET A 92 8.85 -10.55 32.85
N ALA A 93 10.08 -11.04 33.00
CA ALA A 93 10.80 -11.01 34.28
C ALA A 93 10.90 -9.58 34.85
N GLY A 94 11.20 -8.60 34.00
CA GLY A 94 11.25 -7.18 34.38
C GLY A 94 9.88 -6.55 34.67
N ASN A 95 8.80 -7.10 34.11
CA ASN A 95 7.44 -6.67 34.43
C ASN A 95 6.97 -7.24 35.78
N ALA A 96 7.41 -8.44 36.15
CA ALA A 96 7.13 -9.05 37.44
C ALA A 96 7.90 -8.36 38.58
N ASP A 97 9.19 -8.05 38.35
CA ASP A 97 10.03 -7.32 39.29
C ASP A 97 10.96 -6.34 38.57
N LYS A 98 10.91 -5.07 38.99
CA LYS A 98 11.71 -3.99 38.40
C LYS A 98 13.22 -4.19 38.62
N SER A 99 13.64 -4.87 39.70
CA SER A 99 15.06 -5.17 39.91
C SER A 99 15.59 -6.19 38.90
N ASN A 100 14.71 -7.02 38.34
CA ASN A 100 15.04 -8.05 37.35
C ASN A 100 14.82 -7.56 35.92
N ARG A 101 14.75 -6.24 35.70
CA ARG A 101 14.51 -5.67 34.38
C ARG A 101 15.76 -5.77 33.51
N TYR A 102 15.66 -6.58 32.47
CA TYR A 102 16.70 -6.71 31.46
C TYR A 102 16.76 -5.47 30.56
N THR A 103 17.97 -4.95 30.37
CA THR A 103 18.26 -4.02 29.27
C THR A 103 18.44 -4.78 27.96
N ALA A 104 18.43 -4.06 26.84
CA ALA A 104 18.70 -4.68 25.53
C ALA A 104 20.10 -5.34 25.47
N GLN A 105 21.08 -4.80 26.21
CA GLN A 105 22.42 -5.39 26.32
C GLN A 105 22.42 -6.66 27.18
N ASP A 106 21.65 -6.67 28.28
CA ASP A 106 21.51 -7.88 29.12
C ASP A 106 20.86 -9.02 28.31
N MET A 107 19.77 -8.72 27.61
CA MET A 107 19.12 -9.71 26.74
C MET A 107 20.06 -10.25 25.66
N GLN A 108 20.88 -9.38 25.07
CA GLN A 108 21.86 -9.84 24.09
C GLN A 108 22.88 -10.79 24.72
N ARG A 109 23.43 -10.44 25.89
CA ARG A 109 24.40 -11.29 26.60
C ARG A 109 23.82 -12.65 26.96
N GLU A 110 22.58 -12.71 27.43
CA GLU A 110 21.94 -13.99 27.72
C GLU A 110 21.69 -14.82 26.45
N LEU A 111 21.29 -14.19 25.35
CA LEU A 111 21.17 -14.89 24.06
C LEU A 111 22.53 -15.40 23.55
N GLU A 112 23.61 -14.65 23.75
CA GLU A 112 24.96 -15.10 23.42
C GLU A 112 25.37 -16.32 24.25
N LYS A 113 25.00 -16.39 25.54
CA LYS A 113 25.21 -17.59 26.37
C LYS A 113 24.38 -18.78 25.86
N CYS A 114 23.09 -18.59 25.58
CA CYS A 114 22.25 -19.64 24.97
C CYS A 114 22.86 -20.15 23.65
N ALA A 115 23.47 -19.27 22.85
CA ALA A 115 24.15 -19.67 21.61
C ALA A 115 25.49 -20.41 21.85
N GLN A 116 26.18 -20.12 22.95
CA GLN A 116 27.37 -20.86 23.37
C GLN A 116 27.02 -22.26 23.88
N GLU A 117 25.89 -22.39 24.59
CA GLU A 117 25.35 -23.64 25.10
C GLU A 117 24.70 -24.52 24.01
N GLY A 118 24.54 -23.97 22.79
CA GLY A 118 23.96 -24.66 21.65
C GLY A 118 22.44 -24.74 21.69
N GLU A 119 21.79 -23.97 22.57
CA GLU A 119 20.34 -23.86 22.62
C GLU A 119 19.80 -23.15 21.37
N ILE A 120 20.48 -22.08 20.93
CA ILE A 120 20.16 -21.34 19.69
C ILE A 120 21.36 -21.28 18.75
N ASP A 121 21.11 -21.03 17.47
CA ASP A 121 22.18 -20.78 16.48
C ASP A 121 22.85 -19.42 16.77
N LYS A 122 24.18 -19.37 16.67
CA LYS A 122 24.97 -18.13 16.79
C LYS A 122 24.54 -17.11 15.74
N ASP A 123 24.15 -17.56 14.56
CA ASP A 123 23.67 -16.70 13.46
C ASP A 123 22.24 -16.20 13.67
N ASP A 124 21.54 -16.69 14.71
CA ASP A 124 20.20 -16.22 15.09
C ASP A 124 20.24 -15.14 16.18
N VAL A 125 21.39 -14.91 16.81
CA VAL A 125 21.54 -13.89 17.86
C VAL A 125 21.36 -12.49 17.24
N PRO A 126 20.32 -11.74 17.64
CA PRO A 126 20.04 -10.43 17.09
C PRO A 126 20.98 -9.37 17.67
N LYS A 127 21.21 -8.31 16.89
CA LYS A 127 21.94 -7.12 17.37
C LYS A 127 21.16 -6.40 18.47
N VAL A 128 21.87 -5.73 19.38
CA VAL A 128 21.25 -4.89 20.44
C VAL A 128 20.20 -3.93 19.89
N THR A 129 20.47 -3.27 18.76
CA THR A 129 19.53 -2.32 18.15
C THR A 129 18.22 -2.98 17.72
N THR A 130 18.29 -4.21 17.22
CA THR A 130 17.11 -5.02 16.88
C THR A 130 16.31 -5.36 18.14
N ILE A 131 16.99 -5.76 19.22
CA ILE A 131 16.36 -6.04 20.51
C ILE A 131 15.69 -4.77 21.07
N GLN A 132 16.36 -3.62 21.03
CA GLN A 132 15.79 -2.35 21.50
C GLN A 132 14.54 -1.95 20.73
N ASN A 133 14.55 -2.09 19.41
CA ASN A 133 13.38 -1.86 18.57
C ASN A 133 12.24 -2.83 18.89
N TRP A 134 12.58 -4.10 19.12
CA TRP A 134 11.62 -5.13 19.53
C TRP A 134 10.99 -4.78 20.90
N ILE A 135 11.79 -4.45 21.92
CA ILE A 135 11.31 -4.02 23.25
C ILE A 135 10.35 -2.84 23.13
N SER A 136 10.71 -1.84 22.32
CA SER A 136 9.88 -0.65 22.12
C SER A 136 8.53 -0.98 21.51
N LYS A 137 8.52 -1.87 20.51
CA LYS A 137 7.31 -2.37 19.87
C LYS A 137 6.45 -3.18 20.84
N THR A 138 7.03 -4.19 21.51
CA THR A 138 6.33 -5.04 22.49
C THR A 138 5.74 -4.22 23.63
N THR A 139 6.49 -3.24 24.15
CA THR A 139 6.00 -2.33 25.21
C THR A 139 4.77 -1.54 24.75
N ARG A 140 4.77 -1.07 23.50
CA ARG A 140 3.63 -0.36 22.93
C ARG A 140 2.42 -1.28 22.81
N GLU A 141 2.61 -2.47 22.24
CA GLU A 141 1.56 -3.48 22.06
C GLU A 141 0.92 -3.83 23.41
N HIS A 142 1.71 -4.06 24.46
CA HIS A 142 1.19 -4.33 25.81
C HIS A 142 0.36 -3.16 26.39
N ARG A 143 0.75 -1.91 26.11
CA ARG A 143 -0.03 -0.73 26.56
C ARG A 143 -1.35 -0.62 25.80
N GLU A 144 -1.34 -0.86 24.50
CA GLU A 144 -2.54 -0.87 23.65
C GLU A 144 -3.50 -2.00 24.09
N GLU A 145 -2.98 -3.19 24.38
CA GLU A 145 -3.76 -4.29 24.93
C GLU A 145 -4.37 -3.97 26.30
N ALA A 146 -3.60 -3.35 27.19
CA ALA A 146 -4.13 -2.95 28.50
C ALA A 146 -5.25 -1.92 28.35
N ALA A 147 -5.07 -0.93 27.48
CA ALA A 147 -6.08 0.09 27.21
C ALA A 147 -7.36 -0.50 26.60
N THR A 148 -7.23 -1.39 25.61
CA THR A 148 -8.37 -2.06 24.97
C THR A 148 -9.12 -2.96 25.94
N ARG A 149 -8.43 -3.68 26.83
CA ARG A 149 -9.08 -4.48 27.90
C ARG A 149 -9.92 -3.61 28.84
N VAL A 150 -9.42 -2.43 29.23
CA VAL A 150 -10.17 -1.48 30.06
C VAL A 150 -11.41 -0.95 29.32
N LEU A 151 -11.28 -0.57 28.04
CA LEU A 151 -12.43 -0.11 27.25
C LEU A 151 -13.50 -1.20 27.11
N ASN A 152 -13.11 -2.44 26.85
CA ASN A 152 -14.07 -3.55 26.72
C ASN A 152 -14.80 -3.85 28.03
N TYR A 153 -14.12 -3.75 29.18
CA TYR A 153 -14.74 -3.94 30.48
C TYR A 153 -15.78 -2.85 30.81
N ASN A 154 -15.51 -1.59 30.43
CA ASN A 154 -16.42 -0.47 30.69
C ASN A 154 -17.65 -0.43 29.76
N ASN A 155 -17.72 -1.31 28.75
CA ASN A 155 -18.83 -1.42 27.80
C ASN A 155 -19.75 -2.62 28.10
N LEU A 156 -19.53 -3.32 29.21
CA LEU A 156 -20.36 -4.41 29.76
C LEU A 156 -21.09 -3.93 31.02
#